data_AF-A0A9E4MH25-F1
#
_entry.id   AF-A0A9E4MH25-F1
#
_cell.length_a   1.000
_cell.length_b   1.000
_cell.length_c   1.000
_cell.angle_alpha   90.00
_cell.angle_beta   90.00
_cell.angle_gamma   90.00
#
_symmetry.space_group_name_H-M   'P 1'
#
loop_
_entity.id
_entity.type
_entity.pdbx_description
1 polymer ?
#
loop_
_entity_poly.entity_id
_entity_poly.type
_entity_poly.pdbx_seq_one_letter_code
_entity_poly.pdbx_strand_id
1 'polypeptide(L)'
;MLELGIVSGVLLIGALIALVPADPLLFLGASGIVLGLVGGLPAAALYHGKLYLALKATGSVPRWWWVSPVKYHDQIDEQAEEGFRWSFRVGAAGFGLIVLGCVMAAAALWKLQIAGEG
;
A
#
# COMPACT_ATOMS: atom_id res chain seq x y z
N MET A 1 28.07 0.30 -8.10
CA MET A 1 27.97 0.00 -6.64
C MET A 1 26.51 -0.14 -6.21
N LEU A 2 25.61 0.73 -6.70
CA LEU A 2 24.16 0.60 -6.51
C LEU A 2 23.63 -0.75 -7.03
N GLU A 3 24.12 -1.24 -8.18
CA GLU A 3 23.65 -2.50 -8.77
C GLU A 3 23.94 -3.69 -7.87
N LEU A 4 25.14 -3.74 -7.29
CA LEU A 4 25.54 -4.77 -6.32
C LEU A 4 24.67 -4.73 -5.06
N GLY A 5 24.32 -3.52 -4.57
CA GLY A 5 23.40 -3.36 -3.45
C GLY A 5 21.99 -3.88 -3.76
N ILE A 6 21.45 -3.56 -4.94
CA ILE A 6 20.13 -4.03 -5.39
C ILE A 6 20.11 -5.55 -5.51
N VAL A 7 21.10 -6.13 -6.21
CA VAL A 7 21.20 -7.59 -6.39
C VAL A 7 21.30 -8.30 -5.05
N SER A 8 22.16 -7.81 -4.15
CA SER A 8 22.32 -8.39 -2.81
C SER A 8 21.02 -8.32 -2.01
N GLY A 9 20.30 -7.20 -2.10
CA GLY A 9 19.00 -7.01 -1.44
C GLY A 9 17.93 -7.97 -1.96
N VAL A 10 17.81 -8.11 -3.28
CA VAL A 10 16.85 -9.05 -3.91
C VAL A 10 17.17 -10.49 -3.52
N LEU A 11 18.44 -10.88 -3.55
CA LEU A 11 18.87 -12.22 -3.14
C LEU A 11 18.60 -12.49 -1.66
N LEU A 12 18.84 -11.51 -0.78
CA LEU A 12 18.54 -11.62 0.64
C LEU A 12 17.05 -11.81 0.89
N ILE A 13 16.20 -11.02 0.23
CA ILE A 13 14.73 -11.15 0.34
C ILE A 13 14.28 -12.52 -0.15
N GLY A 14 14.80 -12.97 -1.30
CA GLY A 14 14.51 -14.31 -1.82
C GLY A 14 14.93 -15.43 -0.87
N ALA A 15 16.13 -15.32 -0.28
CA ALA A 15 16.64 -16.29 0.69
C ALA A 15 15.77 -16.33 1.96
N LEU A 16 15.36 -15.16 2.48
CA LEU A 16 14.47 -15.08 3.64
C LEU A 16 13.11 -15.75 3.36
N ILE A 17 12.52 -15.49 2.20
CA ILE A 17 11.26 -16.14 1.78
C ILE A 17 11.44 -17.66 1.64
N ALA A 18 12.57 -18.12 1.12
CA ALA A 18 12.87 -19.55 0.99
C ALA A 18 12.98 -20.24 2.35
N LEU A 19 13.54 -19.58 3.37
CA LEU A 19 13.73 -20.13 4.72
C LEU A 19 12.45 -20.16 5.57
N VAL A 20 11.48 -19.27 5.32
CA VAL A 20 10.23 -19.19 6.11
C VAL A 20 9.19 -20.22 5.61
N PRO A 21 8.59 -21.07 6.46
CA PRO A 21 7.56 -22.02 6.03
C PRO A 21 6.34 -21.34 5.37
N ALA A 22 5.60 -22.09 4.54
CA ALA A 22 4.49 -21.52 3.78
C ALA A 22 3.34 -21.03 4.67
N ASP A 23 2.96 -21.79 5.70
CA ASP A 23 1.85 -21.45 6.60
C ASP A 23 1.99 -20.09 7.29
N PRO A 24 3.09 -19.77 8.00
CA PRO A 24 3.26 -18.45 8.62
C PRO A 24 3.36 -17.35 7.57
N LEU A 25 3.95 -17.63 6.40
CA LEU A 25 4.03 -16.65 5.32
C LEU A 25 2.65 -16.30 4.76
N LEU A 26 1.79 -17.31 4.58
CA LEU A 26 0.40 -17.15 4.15
C LEU A 26 -0.43 -16.43 5.22
N PHE A 27 -0.30 -16.82 6.49
CA PHE A 27 -1.01 -16.20 7.60
C PHE A 27 -0.66 -14.72 7.76
N LEU A 28 0.64 -14.39 7.76
CA LEU A 28 1.10 -13.00 7.83
C LEU A 28 0.68 -12.20 6.60
N GLY A 29 0.75 -12.80 5.41
CA GLY A 29 0.30 -12.18 4.17
C GLY A 29 -1.20 -11.85 4.19
N ALA A 30 -2.03 -12.83 4.53
CA ALA A 30 -3.47 -12.67 4.65
C ALA A 30 -3.85 -11.67 5.75
N SER A 31 -3.19 -11.73 6.90
CA SER A 31 -3.40 -10.78 8.01
C SER A 31 -3.03 -9.36 7.59
N GLY A 32 -1.91 -9.17 6.91
CA GLY A 32 -1.48 -7.88 6.37
C GLY A 32 -2.49 -7.30 5.38
N ILE A 33 -3.03 -8.14 4.49
CA ILE A 33 -4.10 -7.73 3.56
C ILE A 33 -5.34 -7.28 4.34
N VAL A 34 -5.82 -8.07 5.30
CA VAL A 34 -7.02 -7.74 6.08
C VAL A 34 -6.82 -6.46 6.88
N LEU A 35 -5.71 -6.33 7.61
CA LEU A 35 -5.39 -5.13 8.38
C LEU A 35 -5.27 -3.90 7.49
N GLY A 36 -4.64 -4.06 6.32
CA GLY A 36 -4.47 -2.98 5.35
C GLY A 36 -5.80 -2.57 4.71
N LEU A 37 -6.72 -3.51 4.48
CA LEU A 37 -8.07 -3.21 4.01
C LEU A 37 -8.90 -2.51 5.09
N VAL A 38 -8.92 -3.05 6.31
CA VAL A 38 -9.73 -2.51 7.41
C VAL A 38 -9.26 -1.12 7.83
N GLY A 39 -7.95 -0.88 7.88
CA GLY A 39 -7.40 0.43 8.26
C GLY A 39 -7.21 1.37 7.07
N GLY A 40 -6.63 0.88 5.99
CA GLY A 40 -6.21 1.67 4.84
C GLY A 40 -7.36 2.10 3.94
N LEU A 41 -8.35 1.24 3.69
CA LEU A 41 -9.44 1.56 2.76
C LEU A 41 -10.34 2.69 3.30
N PRO A 42 -10.79 2.66 4.58
CA PRO A 42 -11.54 3.79 5.14
C PRO A 42 -10.71 5.08 5.18
N ALA A 43 -9.43 4.99 5.55
CA ALA A 43 -8.55 6.15 5.58
C ALA A 43 -8.36 6.76 4.18
N ALA A 44 -8.17 5.92 3.16
CA ALA A 44 -8.09 6.35 1.77
C ALA A 44 -9.40 6.99 1.29
N ALA A 45 -10.56 6.44 1.67
CA ALA A 45 -11.86 7.03 1.33
C ALA A 45 -12.06 8.39 2.00
N LEU A 46 -11.70 8.53 3.28
CA LEU A 46 -11.73 9.80 4.01
C LEU A 46 -10.80 10.83 3.37
N TYR A 47 -9.59 10.42 2.98
CA TYR A 47 -8.64 11.27 2.26
C TYR A 47 -9.23 11.78 0.94
N HIS A 48 -9.78 10.89 0.11
CA HIS A 48 -10.39 11.27 -1.16
C HIS A 48 -11.58 12.21 -0.96
N GLY A 49 -12.44 11.95 0.03
CA GLY A 49 -13.56 12.82 0.36
C GLY A 49 -13.11 14.23 0.76
N LYS A 50 -12.12 14.33 1.66
CA LYS A 50 -11.58 15.62 2.11
C LYS A 50 -10.86 16.37 0.99
N LEU A 51 -10.07 15.67 0.18
CA LEU A 51 -9.40 16.26 -0.98
C LEU A 51 -10.41 16.77 -2.01
N TYR A 52 -11.48 16.03 -2.27
CA TYR A 52 -12.56 16.47 -3.15
C TYR A 52 -13.22 17.76 -2.65
N LEU A 53 -13.51 17.85 -1.34
CA LEU A 53 -14.08 19.05 -0.75
C LEU A 53 -13.13 20.24 -0.85
N ALA A 54 -11.84 20.03 -0.60
CA ALA A 54 -10.82 21.06 -0.71
C ALA A 54 -10.67 21.55 -2.16
N LEU A 55 -10.60 20.64 -3.14
CA LEU A 55 -10.58 20.98 -4.57
C LEU A 55 -11.86 21.72 -4.98
N LYS A 56 -13.03 21.27 -4.53
CA LYS A 56 -14.31 21.93 -4.82
C LYS A 56 -14.34 23.37 -4.31
N ALA A 57 -13.70 23.66 -3.17
CA ALA A 57 -13.59 25.02 -2.63
C ALA A 57 -12.74 25.96 -3.51
N THR A 58 -11.84 25.42 -4.34
CA THR A 58 -11.05 26.21 -5.32
C THR A 58 -11.85 26.60 -6.59
N GLY A 59 -13.10 26.13 -6.72
CA GLY A 59 -14.00 26.47 -7.83
C GLY A 59 -13.97 25.50 -9.01
N SER A 60 -13.04 24.54 -9.06
CA SER A 60 -13.08 23.47 -10.06
C SER A 60 -12.52 22.15 -9.53
N VAL A 61 -13.09 21.03 -9.96
CA VAL A 61 -12.60 19.68 -9.64
C VAL A 61 -12.11 19.02 -10.93
N PRO A 62 -10.79 18.79 -11.09
CA PRO A 62 -10.23 18.16 -12.27
C PRO A 62 -10.79 16.75 -12.48
N ARG A 63 -11.23 16.38 -13.69
CA ARG A 63 -11.90 15.09 -13.99
C ARG A 63 -11.16 13.83 -13.50
N TRP A 64 -9.83 13.88 -13.45
CA TRP A 64 -8.95 12.77 -13.08
C TRP A 64 -8.26 12.97 -11.73
N TRP A 65 -8.81 13.82 -10.87
CA TRP A 65 -8.22 14.15 -9.57
C TRP A 65 -7.93 12.90 -8.72
N TRP A 66 -8.89 11.97 -8.67
CA TRP A 66 -8.83 10.74 -7.88
C TRP A 66 -7.82 9.71 -8.38
N VAL A 67 -7.35 9.80 -9.64
CA VAL A 67 -6.32 8.90 -10.20
C VAL A 67 -4.93 9.32 -9.75
N SER A 68 -4.69 10.63 -9.63
CA SER A 68 -3.40 11.19 -9.23
C SER A 68 -3.59 12.29 -8.18
N PRO A 69 -4.15 11.96 -7.01
CA PRO A 69 -4.63 12.96 -6.04
C PRO A 69 -3.51 13.82 -5.45
N VAL A 70 -2.29 13.30 -5.38
CA VAL A 70 -1.10 14.01 -4.88
C VAL A 70 -0.72 15.21 -5.76
N LYS A 71 -0.98 15.18 -7.08
CA LYS A 71 -0.66 16.30 -7.99
C LYS A 71 -1.44 17.58 -7.69
N TYR A 72 -2.50 17.47 -6.90
CA TYR A 72 -3.38 18.59 -6.59
C TYR A 72 -3.13 19.13 -5.19
N HIS A 73 -2.17 18.58 -4.42
CA HIS A 73 -1.81 19.09 -3.09
C HIS A 73 -1.25 20.53 -3.16
N ASP A 74 -0.56 20.88 -4.24
CA ASP A 74 -0.06 22.24 -4.46
C ASP A 74 -1.16 23.28 -4.79
N GLN A 75 -2.38 22.82 -5.09
CA GLN A 75 -3.51 23.68 -5.50
C GLN A 75 -4.45 24.03 -4.35
N ILE A 76 -4.19 23.50 -3.16
CA ILE A 76 -5.04 23.64 -1.98
C ILE A 76 -4.24 24.25 -0.84
N ASP A 77 -4.94 25.03 -0.03
CA ASP A 77 -4.35 25.73 1.11
C ASP A 77 -3.73 24.76 2.12
N GLU A 78 -2.63 25.18 2.75
CA GLU A 78 -1.85 24.36 3.69
C GLU A 78 -2.70 23.88 4.89
N GLN A 79 -3.66 24.69 5.34
CA GLN A 79 -4.60 24.30 6.41
C GLN A 79 -5.56 23.19 5.95
N ALA A 80 -5.98 23.23 4.69
CA ALA A 80 -6.80 22.18 4.09
C ALA A 80 -6.00 20.86 3.97
N GLU A 81 -4.70 20.96 3.65
CA GLU A 81 -3.81 19.81 3.57
C GLU A 81 -3.66 19.10 4.93
N GLU A 82 -3.39 19.86 5.99
CA GLU A 82 -3.30 19.33 7.35
C GLU A 82 -4.55 18.52 7.76
N GLY A 83 -5.73 18.96 7.31
CA GLY A 83 -7.01 18.30 7.56
C GLY A 83 -7.10 16.86 7.03
N PHE A 84 -6.32 16.49 6.01
CA PHE A 84 -6.33 15.14 5.43
C PHE A 84 -4.97 14.41 5.46
N ARG A 85 -3.87 15.05 5.91
CA ARG A 85 -2.54 14.43 6.00
C ARG A 85 -2.53 13.11 6.76
N TRP A 86 -3.25 13.03 7.88
CA TRP A 86 -3.32 11.79 8.67
C TRP A 86 -4.01 10.67 7.88
N SER A 87 -5.18 10.93 7.29
CA SER A 87 -5.90 9.94 6.47
C SER A 87 -5.11 9.52 5.24
N PHE A 88 -4.36 10.44 4.62
CA PHE A 88 -3.45 10.12 3.52
C PHE A 88 -2.36 9.14 3.97
N ARG A 89 -1.67 9.44 5.09
CA ARG A 89 -0.59 8.58 5.61
C ARG A 89 -1.10 7.20 6.01
N VAL A 90 -2.23 7.12 6.70
CA VAL A 90 -2.83 5.83 7.10
C VAL A 90 -3.30 5.05 5.88
N GLY A 91 -3.94 5.72 4.91
CA GLY A 91 -4.36 5.10 3.66
C GLY A 91 -3.17 4.55 2.85
N ALA A 92 -2.11 5.35 2.69
CA ALA A 92 -0.89 4.94 2.00
C ALA A 92 -0.17 3.79 2.72
N ALA A 93 -0.06 3.84 4.05
CA ALA A 93 0.52 2.76 4.84
C ALA A 93 -0.30 1.47 4.72
N GLY A 94 -1.62 1.57 4.79
CA GLY A 94 -2.52 0.42 4.61
C GLY A 94 -2.43 -0.18 3.21
N PHE A 95 -2.35 0.64 2.15
CA PHE A 95 -2.10 0.16 0.79
C PHE A 95 -0.76 -0.57 0.68
N GLY A 96 0.31 -0.02 1.26
CA GLY A 96 1.61 -0.68 1.32
C GLY A 96 1.55 -2.04 2.04
N LEU A 97 0.77 -2.12 3.13
CA LEU A 97 0.54 -3.37 3.87
C LEU A 97 -0.21 -4.41 3.02
N ILE A 98 -1.21 -3.99 2.25
CA ILE A 98 -1.93 -4.86 1.30
C ILE A 98 -0.95 -5.41 0.25
N VAL A 99 -0.18 -4.54 -0.40
CA VAL A 99 0.78 -4.94 -1.44
C VAL A 99 1.80 -5.93 -0.89
N LEU A 100 2.40 -5.63 0.27
CA LEU A 100 3.33 -6.53 0.94
C LEU A 100 2.67 -7.86 1.28
N GLY A 101 1.46 -7.83 1.83
CA GLY A 101 0.70 -9.02 2.17
C GLY A 101 0.38 -9.89 0.94
N CYS A 102 0.04 -9.28 -0.20
CA CYS A 102 -0.17 -9.99 -1.47
C CYS A 102 1.12 -10.67 -1.95
N VAL A 103 2.28 -10.02 -1.86
CA VAL A 103 3.57 -10.61 -2.22
C VAL A 103 3.87 -11.82 -1.34
N MET A 104 3.66 -11.71 -0.03
CA MET A 104 3.85 -12.82 0.91
C MET A 104 2.91 -13.99 0.63
N ALA A 105 1.61 -13.71 0.43
CA ALA A 105 0.61 -14.73 0.12
C ALA A 105 0.92 -15.44 -1.20
N ALA A 106 1.30 -14.70 -2.25
CA ALA A 106 1.70 -15.27 -3.53
C ALA A 106 2.94 -16.17 -3.41
N ALA A 107 3.95 -15.74 -2.65
CA ALA A 107 5.13 -16.54 -2.38
C ALA A 107 4.80 -17.81 -1.59
N ALA A 108 3.90 -17.74 -0.60
CA ALA A 108 3.47 -18.90 0.17
C ALA A 108 2.73 -19.92 -0.70
N LEU A 109 1.77 -19.45 -1.53
CA LEU A 109 1.04 -20.30 -2.47
C LEU A 109 1.98 -20.97 -3.48
N TRP A 110 2.97 -20.24 -3.99
CA TRP A 110 3.99 -20.82 -4.86
C TRP A 110 4.79 -21.91 -4.13
N LYS A 111 5.21 -21.68 -2.88
CA LYS A 111 5.92 -22.71 -2.10
C LYS A 111 5.09 -23.97 -1.89
N LEU A 112 3.80 -23.84 -1.57
CA LEU A 112 2.89 -24.98 -1.43
C LEU A 112 2.76 -25.76 -2.75
N GLN A 113 2.67 -25.04 -3.88
CA GLN A 113 2.61 -25.65 -5.21
C GLN A 113 3.88 -26.43 -5.56
N ILE A 114 5.08 -25.91 -5.24
CA ILE A 114 6.34 -26.64 -5.48
C ILE A 114 6.47 -27.86 -4.56
N ALA A 115 5.98 -27.76 -3.32
CA ALA A 115 6.05 -28.85 -2.35
C ALA A 115 5.13 -30.04 -2.69
N GLY A 116 4.19 -29.88 -3.63
CA GLY A 116 3.25 -30.93 -4.03
C GLY A 116 2.11 -31.14 -3.03
N GLU A 117 1.85 -30.16 -2.15
CA GLU A 117 0.81 -30.20 -1.11
C GLU A 117 -0.49 -29.47 -1.56
N GLY A 118 -0.76 -29.44 -2.87
CA GLY A 118 -1.91 -28.74 -3.47
C GLY A 118 -3.11 -29.63 -3.73
#